data_AF-A0A314ZP53-F1
#
_entry.id   AF-A0A314ZP53-F1
#
_cell.length_a   1.000
_cell.length_b   1.000
_cell.length_c   1.000
_cell.angle_alpha   90.00
_cell.angle_beta   90.00
_cell.angle_gamma   90.00
#
_symmetry.space_group_name_H-M   'P 1'
#
loop_
_entity.id
_entity.type
_entity.pdbx_description
1 polymer ?
#
loop_
_entity_poly.entity_id
_entity_poly.type
_entity_poly.pdbx_seq_one_letter_code
_entity_poly.pdbx_strand_id
1 'polypeptide(L)'
;MEVYSLSTHSWKSIGVLPPWIISMYWTSGHAVSNGVAYWIMQGENDSLHLVSFDTGSEVFEKVLLPKPMSCINQHYIDGFNDIHAYKESVCLLQRHVDNHIDVWVLQEKCLNKLHTVWFPGRYPLPLGFKMTDELLVEYRKNNQRYLAIFNLQTKLINETRLTLPVHCYINHHVDTYVASLLLLKDIRAQELRGISCVFPFMPWKKLILKK
;
A
#
# COMPACT_ATOMS: atom_id res chain seq x y z
N MET A 1 -12.41 10.08 -12.14
CA MET A 1 -11.03 9.77 -11.74
C MET A 1 -10.15 10.40 -12.79
N GLU A 2 -9.02 10.96 -12.43
CA GLU A 2 -8.11 11.57 -13.40
C GLU A 2 -6.74 10.93 -13.31
N VAL A 3 -6.13 10.70 -14.48
CA VAL A 3 -4.77 10.19 -14.62
C VAL A 3 -3.92 11.25 -15.29
N TYR A 4 -2.80 11.61 -14.68
CA TYR A 4 -1.85 12.51 -15.31
C TYR A 4 -0.94 11.73 -16.26
N SER A 5 -0.90 12.17 -17.52
CA SER A 5 -0.01 11.61 -18.55
C SER A 5 1.22 12.50 -18.69
N LEU A 6 2.40 11.93 -18.38
CA LEU A 6 3.67 12.61 -18.59
C LEU A 6 3.94 12.87 -20.07
N SER A 7 3.53 11.96 -20.96
CA SER A 7 3.74 12.12 -22.41
C SER A 7 3.00 13.30 -23.01
N THR A 8 1.88 13.72 -22.41
CA THR A 8 1.04 14.80 -22.92
C THR A 8 1.00 16.00 -21.97
N HIS A 9 1.69 15.92 -20.83
CA HIS A 9 1.67 16.88 -19.74
C HIS A 9 0.26 17.33 -19.33
N SER A 10 -0.71 16.40 -19.36
CA SER A 10 -2.12 16.72 -19.15
C SER A 10 -2.84 15.70 -18.27
N TRP A 11 -3.87 16.17 -17.57
CA TRP A 11 -4.81 15.31 -16.86
C TRP A 11 -5.81 14.75 -17.87
N LYS A 12 -5.99 13.44 -17.86
CA LYS A 12 -7.03 12.73 -18.59
C LYS A 12 -8.10 12.27 -17.61
N SER A 13 -9.34 12.68 -17.84
CA SER A 13 -10.49 12.08 -17.16
C SER A 13 -10.67 10.65 -17.65
N ILE A 14 -10.59 9.70 -16.73
CA ILE A 14 -11.07 8.34 -16.95
C ILE A 14 -12.58 8.43 -17.05
N GLY A 15 -13.16 7.69 -18.00
CA GLY A 15 -14.57 7.75 -18.39
C GLY A 15 -15.56 7.38 -17.29
N VAL A 16 -16.66 6.72 -17.65
CA VAL A 16 -17.70 6.37 -16.68
C VAL A 16 -17.15 5.34 -15.69
N LEU A 17 -17.13 5.70 -14.40
CA LEU A 17 -16.74 4.78 -13.34
C LEU A 17 -17.81 3.70 -13.19
N PRO A 18 -17.44 2.42 -12.99
CA PRO A 18 -18.40 1.38 -12.67
C PRO A 18 -19.27 1.77 -11.45
N PRO A 19 -20.59 1.52 -11.47
CA PRO A 19 -21.48 1.89 -10.37
C PRO A 19 -21.02 1.36 -9.01
N TRP A 20 -20.47 0.14 -8.98
CA TRP A 20 -19.96 -0.48 -7.77
C TRP A 20 -18.73 0.22 -7.17
N ILE A 21 -17.95 0.98 -7.94
CA ILE A 21 -16.86 1.80 -7.39
C ILE A 21 -17.42 3.03 -6.71
N ILE A 22 -18.47 3.62 -7.31
CA ILE A 22 -19.11 4.82 -6.81
C ILE A 22 -19.79 4.56 -5.47
N SER A 23 -20.30 3.34 -5.25
CA SER A 23 -20.93 2.92 -3.99
C SER A 23 -19.95 2.46 -2.90
N MET A 24 -18.65 2.45 -3.18
CA MET A 24 -17.62 2.00 -2.23
C MET A 24 -16.86 3.19 -1.63
N TYR A 25 -16.32 2.99 -0.44
CA TYR A 25 -15.51 3.98 0.28
C TYR A 25 -14.07 3.50 0.39
N TRP A 26 -13.11 4.40 0.18
CA TRP A 26 -11.70 4.09 0.42
C TRP A 26 -11.47 3.85 1.92
N THR A 27 -10.66 2.85 2.25
CA THR A 27 -10.34 2.50 3.64
C THR A 27 -8.89 2.72 4.00
N SER A 28 -7.97 2.07 3.28
CA SER A 28 -6.55 2.04 3.60
C SER A 28 -5.75 1.47 2.44
N GLY A 29 -4.44 1.60 2.53
CA GLY A 29 -3.47 0.95 1.66
C GLY A 29 -3.49 1.41 0.21
N HIS A 30 -2.31 1.49 -0.38
CA HIS A 30 -2.17 1.73 -1.81
C HIS A 30 -0.85 1.19 -2.31
N ALA A 31 -0.86 0.67 -3.54
CA ALA A 31 0.36 0.27 -4.23
C ALA A 31 0.18 0.43 -5.73
N VAL A 32 1.30 0.53 -6.43
CA VAL A 32 1.34 0.47 -7.89
C VAL A 32 2.32 -0.62 -8.27
N SER A 33 1.89 -1.52 -9.14
CA SER A 33 2.75 -2.58 -9.70
C SER A 33 2.38 -2.79 -11.16
N ASN A 34 3.37 -2.80 -12.05
CA ASN A 34 3.21 -3.05 -13.49
C ASN A 34 2.10 -2.20 -14.16
N GLY A 35 2.01 -0.92 -13.82
CA GLY A 35 1.02 0.00 -14.40
C GLY A 35 -0.41 -0.20 -13.88
N VAL A 36 -0.60 -1.08 -12.89
CA VAL A 36 -1.88 -1.28 -12.20
C VAL A 36 -1.80 -0.63 -10.82
N ALA A 37 -2.79 0.20 -10.51
CA ALA A 37 -2.92 0.85 -9.22
C ALA A 37 -3.90 0.06 -8.34
N TYR A 38 -3.56 -0.12 -7.07
CA TYR A 38 -4.30 -0.94 -6.10
C TYR A 38 -4.60 -0.14 -4.84
N TRP A 39 -5.77 -0.38 -4.24
CA TRP A 39 -6.16 0.18 -2.94
C TRP A 39 -7.25 -0.67 -2.27
N ILE A 40 -7.42 -0.54 -0.95
CA ILE A 40 -8.51 -1.22 -0.23
C ILE A 40 -9.74 -0.31 -0.19
N MET A 41 -10.89 -0.89 -0.50
CA MET A 41 -12.19 -0.22 -0.38
C MET A 41 -13.19 -1.09 0.38
N GLN A 42 -14.10 -0.44 1.10
CA GLN A 42 -15.24 -1.05 1.75
C GLN A 42 -16.47 -0.90 0.87
N GLY A 43 -17.12 -2.03 0.58
CA GLY A 43 -18.42 -2.07 -0.08
C GLY A 43 -19.56 -2.32 0.91
N GLU A 44 -20.70 -2.71 0.38
CA GLU A 44 -21.88 -3.08 1.16
C GLU A 44 -21.57 -4.20 2.17
N ASN A 45 -22.30 -4.20 3.29
CA ASN A 45 -22.15 -5.15 4.40
C ASN A 45 -20.73 -5.20 5.01
N ASP A 46 -20.02 -4.08 5.01
CA ASP A 46 -18.66 -3.94 5.55
C ASP A 46 -17.64 -4.90 4.92
N SER A 47 -17.92 -5.36 3.70
CA SER A 47 -17.00 -6.21 2.95
C SER A 47 -15.82 -5.40 2.44
N LEU A 48 -14.60 -5.84 2.74
CA LEU A 48 -13.38 -5.23 2.22
C LEU A 48 -12.97 -5.87 0.91
N HIS A 49 -12.57 -5.05 -0.05
CA HIS A 49 -12.14 -5.48 -1.37
C HIS A 49 -10.82 -4.80 -1.72
N LEU A 50 -9.94 -5.58 -2.35
CA LEU A 50 -8.77 -5.06 -3.05
C LEU A 50 -9.28 -4.62 -4.42
N VAL A 51 -9.30 -3.30 -4.64
CA VAL A 51 -9.69 -2.72 -5.92
C VAL A 51 -8.43 -2.42 -6.71
N SER A 52 -8.49 -2.69 -8.01
CA SER A 52 -7.42 -2.42 -8.95
C SER A 52 -7.91 -1.62 -10.14
N PHE A 53 -7.01 -0.81 -10.70
CA PHE A 53 -7.22 -0.06 -11.93
C PHE A 53 -6.00 -0.20 -12.82
N ASP A 54 -6.19 -0.89 -13.95
CA ASP A 54 -5.18 -1.00 -15.00
C ASP A 54 -5.18 0.27 -15.84
N THR A 55 -4.03 0.92 -15.93
CA THR A 55 -3.93 2.23 -16.58
C THR A 55 -3.63 2.16 -18.07
N GLY A 56 -3.26 0.99 -18.57
CA GLY A 56 -3.15 0.71 -20.00
C GLY A 56 -4.50 0.39 -20.61
N SER A 57 -5.30 -0.45 -19.95
CA SER A 57 -6.62 -0.87 -20.42
C SER A 57 -7.78 -0.01 -19.88
N GLU A 58 -7.54 0.81 -18.86
CA GLU A 58 -8.54 1.62 -18.14
C GLU A 58 -9.67 0.77 -17.52
N VAL A 59 -9.36 -0.49 -17.19
CA VAL A 59 -10.29 -1.44 -16.59
C VAL A 59 -10.14 -1.47 -15.07
N PHE A 60 -11.27 -1.54 -14.39
CA PHE A 60 -11.32 -1.78 -12.95
C PHE A 60 -11.68 -3.21 -12.63
N GLU A 61 -10.98 -3.79 -11.65
CA GLU A 61 -11.32 -5.10 -11.09
C GLU A 61 -11.34 -5.02 -9.56
N LYS A 62 -12.01 -5.98 -8.92
CA LYS A 62 -11.99 -6.12 -7.46
C LYS A 62 -11.90 -7.57 -7.03
N VAL A 63 -11.21 -7.80 -5.91
CA VAL A 63 -11.05 -9.09 -5.27
C VAL A 63 -11.50 -8.96 -3.81
N LEU A 64 -12.35 -9.88 -3.36
CA LEU A 64 -12.80 -9.89 -1.97
C LEU A 64 -11.63 -10.24 -1.03
N LEU A 65 -11.44 -9.47 0.04
CA LEU A 65 -10.49 -9.83 1.09
C LEU A 65 -11.05 -11.00 1.92
N PRO A 66 -10.21 -11.97 2.34
CA PRO A 66 -10.63 -13.05 3.23
C PRO A 66 -11.41 -12.59 4.48
N LYS A 67 -12.48 -13.29 4.84
CA LYS A 67 -13.39 -12.97 5.97
C LYS A 67 -12.73 -12.68 7.34
N PRO A 68 -11.64 -13.32 7.79
CA PRO A 68 -10.99 -12.91 9.05
C PRO A 68 -10.36 -11.50 9.00
N MET A 69 -10.38 -10.83 7.84
CA MET A 69 -9.89 -9.46 7.66
C MET A 69 -10.99 -8.40 7.78
N SER A 70 -12.28 -8.78 7.72
CA SER A 70 -13.40 -7.82 7.71
C SER A 70 -13.82 -7.35 9.10
N CYS A 71 -13.27 -7.94 10.17
CA CYS A 71 -13.45 -7.47 11.55
C CYS A 71 -12.46 -6.33 11.88
N ILE A 72 -12.38 -5.31 11.02
CA ILE A 72 -11.86 -4.02 11.43
C ILE A 72 -12.99 -3.31 12.17
N ASN A 73 -13.12 -3.58 13.46
CA ASN A 73 -13.80 -2.61 14.32
C ASN A 73 -13.03 -1.30 14.16
N GLN A 74 -13.62 -0.33 13.46
CA GLN A 74 -13.08 1.01 13.20
C GLN A 74 -12.77 1.80 14.50
N HIS A 75 -12.98 1.18 15.67
CA HIS A 75 -12.71 1.69 17.00
C HIS A 75 -11.49 1.05 17.71
N TYR A 76 -10.86 0.02 17.13
CA TYR A 76 -9.63 -0.56 17.68
C TYR A 76 -8.48 -0.45 16.69
N ILE A 77 -7.41 0.18 17.16
CA ILE A 77 -6.13 0.47 16.48
C ILE A 77 -5.35 -0.81 16.10
N ASP A 78 -5.87 -2.00 16.40
CA ASP A 78 -5.04 -3.20 16.51
C ASP A 78 -4.86 -4.00 15.21
N GLY A 79 -5.80 -3.92 14.26
CA GLY A 79 -5.65 -4.51 12.92
C GLY A 79 -5.25 -3.47 11.87
N PHE A 80 -4.03 -3.54 11.34
CA PHE A 80 -3.58 -2.67 10.23
C PHE A 80 -3.40 -3.52 8.98
N ASN A 81 -4.09 -3.12 7.91
CA ASN A 81 -4.04 -3.74 6.59
C ASN A 81 -3.44 -2.74 5.61
N ASP A 82 -2.29 -3.09 5.05
CA ASP A 82 -1.60 -2.26 4.07
C ASP A 82 -1.22 -3.04 2.82
N ILE A 83 -1.20 -2.36 1.68
CA ILE A 83 -0.84 -2.95 0.39
C ILE A 83 0.53 -2.43 0.01
N HIS A 84 1.40 -3.33 -0.43
CA HIS A 84 2.72 -2.96 -0.96
C HIS A 84 2.97 -3.66 -2.28
N ALA A 85 3.78 -3.01 -3.13
CA ALA A 85 4.36 -3.69 -4.29
C ALA A 85 5.20 -4.88 -3.82
N TYR A 86 5.03 -6.02 -4.47
CA TYR A 86 5.74 -7.25 -4.12
C TYR A 86 6.06 -8.05 -5.37
N LYS A 87 7.35 -8.11 -5.71
CA LYS A 87 7.85 -8.71 -6.95
C LYS A 87 7.11 -8.10 -8.16
N GLU A 88 6.49 -8.91 -9.00
CA GLU A 88 5.73 -8.48 -10.18
C GLU A 88 4.23 -8.27 -9.90
N SER A 89 3.82 -8.25 -8.63
CA SER A 89 2.43 -8.10 -8.20
C SER A 89 2.36 -7.17 -6.98
N VAL A 90 1.32 -7.33 -6.16
CA VAL A 90 1.15 -6.69 -4.86
C VAL A 90 0.93 -7.72 -3.77
N CYS A 91 1.25 -7.33 -2.54
CA CYS A 91 0.89 -8.08 -1.35
C CYS A 91 0.07 -7.22 -0.40
N LEU A 92 -0.80 -7.87 0.37
CA LEU A 92 -1.46 -7.33 1.53
C LEU A 92 -0.71 -7.82 2.78
N LEU A 93 -0.31 -6.87 3.62
CA LEU A 93 0.27 -7.12 4.93
C LEU A 93 -0.80 -6.88 5.99
N GLN A 94 -1.17 -7.96 6.67
CA GLN A 94 -2.18 -7.95 7.72
C GLN A 94 -1.49 -8.11 9.07
N ARG A 95 -1.56 -7.08 9.91
CA ARG A 95 -1.04 -7.14 11.29
C ARG A 95 -2.12 -7.66 12.24
N HIS A 96 -1.72 -8.57 13.13
CA HIS A 96 -2.57 -9.11 14.17
C HIS A 96 -2.12 -8.68 15.58
N VAL A 97 -3.03 -8.76 16.54
CA VAL A 97 -2.84 -8.31 17.94
C VAL A 97 -1.78 -9.12 18.68
N ASP A 98 -1.65 -10.40 18.32
CA ASP A 98 -0.68 -11.36 18.83
C ASP A 98 0.70 -11.24 18.16
N ASN A 99 1.00 -10.08 17.58
CA ASN A 99 2.30 -9.68 17.02
C ASN A 99 2.79 -10.56 15.86
N HIS A 100 1.88 -11.22 15.14
CA HIS A 100 2.20 -11.79 13.84
C HIS A 100 1.68 -10.91 12.69
N ILE A 101 2.36 -11.03 11.56
CA ILE A 101 1.99 -10.40 10.30
C ILE A 101 1.75 -11.51 9.28
N ASP A 102 0.56 -11.54 8.72
CA ASP A 102 0.25 -12.38 7.58
C ASP A 102 0.58 -11.63 6.28
N VAL A 103 1.32 -12.31 5.40
CA VAL A 103 1.68 -11.83 4.06
C VAL A 103 0.80 -12.56 3.05
N TRP A 104 -0.09 -11.82 2.39
CA TRP A 104 -0.97 -12.33 1.35
C TRP A 104 -0.54 -11.77 0.01
N VAL A 105 -0.35 -12.61 -1.01
CA VAL A 105 0.07 -12.17 -2.34
C VAL A 105 -1.10 -12.31 -3.31
N LEU A 106 -1.29 -11.31 -4.16
CA LEU A 106 -2.25 -11.37 -5.25
C LEU A 106 -1.70 -12.25 -6.38
N GLN A 107 -2.35 -13.38 -6.62
CA GLN A 107 -2.04 -14.34 -7.69
C GLN A 107 -3.34 -14.79 -8.34
N GLU A 108 -3.40 -14.80 -9.68
CA GLU A 108 -4.57 -15.25 -10.44
C GLU A 108 -5.90 -14.61 -9.98
N LYS A 109 -5.85 -13.30 -9.67
CA LYS A 109 -7.00 -12.52 -9.14
C LYS A 109 -7.54 -13.01 -7.79
N CYS A 110 -6.74 -13.75 -7.03
CA CYS A 110 -7.04 -14.20 -5.68
C CYS A 110 -5.93 -13.80 -4.71
N LEU A 111 -6.28 -13.45 -3.48
CA LEU A 111 -5.30 -13.27 -2.41
C LEU A 111 -4.97 -14.61 -1.78
N ASN A 112 -3.72 -15.03 -1.89
CA ASN A 112 -3.21 -16.28 -1.31
C ASN A 112 -2.26 -15.97 -0.15
N LYS A 113 -2.46 -16.62 1.00
CA LYS A 113 -1.57 -16.48 2.15
C LYS A 113 -0.23 -17.14 1.84
N LEU A 114 0.85 -16.36 1.80
CA LEU A 114 2.20 -16.84 1.54
C LEU A 114 2.90 -17.23 2.85
N HIS A 115 2.90 -16.32 3.83
CA HIS A 115 3.62 -16.49 5.09
C HIS A 115 2.86 -15.91 6.28
N THR A 116 3.09 -16.48 7.46
CA THR A 116 2.84 -15.84 8.75
C THR A 116 4.18 -15.60 9.42
N VAL A 117 4.45 -14.36 9.77
CA VAL A 117 5.71 -13.94 10.41
C VAL A 117 5.43 -13.55 11.85
N TRP A 118 6.11 -14.20 12.79
CA TRP A 118 6.02 -13.91 14.21
C TRP A 118 7.16 -13.01 14.66
N PHE A 119 6.83 -11.91 15.35
CA PHE A 119 7.83 -10.98 15.85
C PHE A 119 7.98 -11.10 17.37
N PRO A 120 9.21 -11.27 17.88
CA PRO A 120 9.46 -11.20 19.31
C PRO A 120 9.41 -9.73 19.74
N GLY A 121 8.26 -9.18 20.15
CA GLY A 121 8.15 -7.77 20.52
C GLY A 121 6.70 -7.31 20.65
N ARG A 122 6.48 -5.99 20.75
CA ARG A 122 5.12 -5.42 20.80
C ARG A 122 4.83 -4.57 19.56
N TYR A 123 3.71 -4.85 18.92
CA TYR A 123 3.13 -4.08 17.81
C TYR A 123 4.09 -3.86 16.64
N PRO A 124 4.58 -4.93 15.97
CA PRO A 124 5.37 -4.79 14.75
C PRO A 124 4.52 -4.09 13.68
N LEU A 125 5.02 -3.01 13.09
CA LEU A 125 4.32 -2.33 12.01
C LEU A 125 5.05 -2.61 10.69
N PRO A 126 4.44 -3.35 9.73
CA PRO A 126 5.05 -3.53 8.44
C PRO A 126 5.16 -2.19 7.71
N LEU A 127 6.29 -1.96 7.06
CA LEU A 127 6.56 -0.73 6.31
C LEU A 127 6.61 -0.95 4.79
N GLY A 128 6.89 -2.19 4.37
CA GLY A 128 6.99 -2.58 2.96
C GLY A 128 8.10 -3.61 2.73
N PHE A 129 8.40 -3.89 1.46
CA PHE A 129 9.43 -4.85 1.07
C PHE A 129 10.64 -4.18 0.43
N LYS A 130 11.82 -4.74 0.68
CA LYS A 130 12.99 -4.52 -0.18
C LYS A 130 12.88 -5.36 -1.45
N MET A 131 13.62 -4.96 -2.49
CA MET A 131 13.78 -5.73 -3.74
C MET A 131 14.30 -7.17 -3.51
N THR A 132 14.96 -7.41 -2.39
CA THR A 132 15.57 -8.69 -1.98
C THR A 132 14.61 -9.63 -1.24
N ASP A 133 13.30 -9.41 -1.31
CA ASP A 133 12.28 -10.24 -0.61
C ASP A 133 12.38 -10.17 0.93
N GLU A 134 12.92 -9.06 1.43
CA GLU A 134 13.07 -8.78 2.86
C GLU A 134 12.02 -7.77 3.30
N LEU A 135 11.29 -8.09 4.35
CA LEU A 135 10.26 -7.25 4.93
C LEU A 135 10.88 -6.19 5.85
N LEU A 136 10.56 -4.93 5.63
CA LEU A 136 10.91 -3.81 6.49
C LEU A 136 9.82 -3.63 7.53
N VAL A 137 10.21 -3.52 8.80
CA VAL A 137 9.28 -3.46 9.93
C VAL A 137 9.72 -2.38 10.91
N GLU A 138 8.81 -1.51 11.34
CA GLU A 138 8.98 -0.74 12.56
C GLU A 138 8.81 -1.71 13.74
N TYR A 139 9.87 -1.81 14.53
CA TYR A 139 9.97 -2.67 15.67
C TYR A 139 10.16 -1.85 16.95
N ARG A 140 9.36 -2.13 17.99
CA ARG A 140 9.37 -1.36 19.24
C ARG A 140 10.08 -2.11 20.36
N LYS A 141 11.08 -1.46 20.95
CA LYS A 141 11.87 -1.99 22.07
C LYS A 141 12.22 -0.85 23.03
N ASN A 142 12.00 -1.04 24.33
CA ASN A 142 12.32 -0.04 25.37
C ASN A 142 11.77 1.38 25.08
N ASN A 143 10.51 1.47 24.63
CA ASN A 143 9.84 2.73 24.21
C ASN A 143 10.52 3.47 23.03
N GLN A 144 11.45 2.84 22.33
CA GLN A 144 12.04 3.35 21.10
C GLN A 144 11.57 2.53 19.90
N ARG A 145 11.45 3.21 18.75
CA ARG A 145 11.09 2.60 17.46
C ARG A 145 12.36 2.40 16.66
N TYR A 146 12.56 1.21 16.14
CA TYR A 146 13.70 0.83 15.33
C TYR A 146 13.22 0.31 14.00
N LEU A 147 14.02 0.53 12.95
CA LEU A 147 13.84 -0.23 11.73
C LEU A 147 14.42 -1.63 11.94
N ALA A 148 13.67 -2.66 11.58
CA ALA A 148 14.15 -4.03 11.51
C ALA A 148 13.92 -4.59 10.11
N ILE A 149 14.79 -5.52 9.72
CA ILE A 149 14.68 -6.22 8.44
C ILE A 149 14.41 -7.68 8.76
N PHE A 150 13.30 -8.21 8.26
CA PHE A 150 12.93 -9.61 8.39
C PHE A 150 13.14 -10.33 7.06
N ASN A 151 13.96 -11.37 7.06
CA ASN A 151 14.18 -12.20 5.88
C ASN A 151 13.11 -13.32 5.85
N LEU A 152 12.26 -13.31 4.82
CA LEU A 152 11.17 -14.29 4.70
C LEU A 152 11.66 -15.75 4.57
N GLN A 153 12.84 -15.96 3.97
CA GLN A 153 13.39 -17.30 3.72
C GLN A 153 14.02 -17.90 4.98
N THR A 154 14.91 -17.15 5.62
CA THR A 154 15.63 -17.62 6.81
C THR A 154 14.81 -17.49 8.09
N LYS A 155 13.72 -16.71 8.04
CA LYS A 155 12.88 -16.34 9.19
C LYS A 155 13.65 -15.63 10.30
N LEU A 156 14.76 -14.98 9.94
CA LEU A 156 15.59 -14.23 10.88
C LEU A 156 15.26 -12.74 10.81
N ILE A 157 15.23 -12.11 11.97
CA ILE A 157 15.14 -10.67 12.14
C ILE A 157 16.53 -10.08 12.35
N ASN A 158 16.83 -9.02 11.60
CA ASN A 158 17.99 -8.18 11.79
C ASN A 158 17.52 -6.83 12.32
N GLU A 159 17.66 -6.60 13.63
CA GLU A 159 17.41 -5.29 14.25
C GLU A 159 18.45 -4.31 13.69
N THR A 160 18.01 -3.31 12.93
CA THR A 160 18.93 -2.26 12.51
C THR A 160 19.16 -1.30 13.68
N ARG A 161 20.34 -0.68 13.74
CA ARG A 161 20.64 0.36 14.74
C ARG A 161 19.98 1.71 14.41
N LEU A 162 19.08 1.75 13.42
CA LEU A 162 18.41 2.96 12.97
C LEU A 162 17.14 3.17 13.81
N THR A 163 17.13 4.26 14.57
CA THR A 163 15.95 4.71 15.32
C THR A 163 15.01 5.47 14.39
N LEU A 164 13.73 5.10 14.40
CA LEU A 164 12.67 5.81 13.69
C LEU A 164 12.14 6.96 14.56
N PRO A 165 11.90 8.16 13.98
CA PRO A 165 11.37 9.30 14.73
C PRO A 165 10.00 8.99 15.34
N VAL A 166 9.79 9.39 16.60
CA VAL A 166 8.58 9.08 17.38
C VAL A 166 7.37 9.95 16.95
N HIS A 167 7.61 11.04 16.21
CA HIS A 167 6.67 12.15 16.04
C HIS A 167 5.79 12.14 14.78
N CYS A 168 5.53 10.98 14.17
CA CYS A 168 4.63 10.91 13.02
C CYS A 168 3.47 9.95 13.32
N TYR A 169 2.31 10.52 13.63
CA TYR A 169 1.02 9.82 13.73
C TYR A 169 0.43 9.47 12.34
N ILE A 170 1.24 9.49 11.28
CA ILE A 170 0.73 9.52 9.91
C ILE A 170 1.67 8.71 9.00
N ASN A 171 1.13 7.61 8.46
CA ASN A 171 1.57 6.88 7.26
C ASN A 171 3.09 6.69 7.07
N HIS A 172 3.66 5.68 7.74
CA HIS A 172 4.98 5.18 7.35
C HIS A 172 4.82 4.22 6.16
N HIS A 173 4.91 4.74 4.94
CA HIS A 173 5.09 3.91 3.75
C HIS A 173 6.57 3.91 3.38
N VAL A 174 7.09 2.73 3.04
CA VAL A 174 8.38 2.60 2.37
C VAL A 174 8.13 2.19 0.93
N ASP A 175 8.47 3.10 0.03
CA ASP A 175 8.54 2.81 -1.40
C ASP A 175 9.97 2.42 -1.78
N THR A 176 10.10 1.33 -2.55
CA THR A 176 11.38 0.99 -3.17
C THR A 176 11.51 1.75 -4.47
N TYR A 177 12.49 2.66 -4.51
CA TYR A 177 12.81 3.39 -5.74
C TYR A 177 13.60 2.49 -6.69
N VAL A 178 12.94 1.99 -7.75
CA VAL A 178 13.63 1.40 -8.90
C VAL A 178 13.98 2.54 -9.86
N ALA A 179 15.27 2.83 -9.99
CA ALA A 179 15.77 3.96 -10.76
C ALA A 179 15.25 3.98 -12.19
N SER A 180 14.36 4.92 -12.49
CA SER A 180 14.10 5.44 -13.82
C SER A 180 14.26 6.96 -13.75
N LEU A 181 15.49 7.40 -14.04
CA LEU A 181 15.89 8.80 -14.15
C LEU A 181 15.20 9.42 -15.38
N LEU A 182 13.96 9.88 -15.20
CA LEU A 182 13.50 11.04 -15.97
C LEU A 182 13.88 12.26 -15.16
N LEU A 183 14.90 12.97 -15.64
CA LEU A 183 15.31 14.25 -15.10
C LEU A 183 14.15 15.23 -15.36
N LEU A 184 13.42 15.58 -14.30
CA LEU A 184 12.32 16.54 -14.34
C LEU A 184 12.89 17.95 -14.56
N LYS A 185 13.35 18.25 -15.78
CA LYS A 185 13.94 19.56 -16.12
C LYS A 185 12.91 20.64 -16.41
N ASP A 186 11.67 20.27 -16.78
CA ASP A 186 10.71 21.21 -17.34
C ASP A 186 9.38 21.35 -16.58
N ILE A 187 9.25 20.77 -15.38
CA ILE A 187 8.05 21.03 -14.58
C ILE A 187 8.21 22.40 -13.88
N ARG A 188 7.40 23.38 -14.28
CA ARG A 188 7.35 24.70 -13.63
C ARG A 188 6.95 24.50 -12.16
N ALA A 189 7.60 25.20 -11.24
CA ALA A 189 7.36 25.05 -9.79
C ALA A 189 5.89 25.28 -9.35
N GLN A 190 5.06 25.91 -10.18
CA GLN A 190 3.60 26.04 -9.97
C GLN A 190 2.82 24.75 -10.27
N GLU A 191 3.30 23.90 -11.19
CA GLU A 191 2.73 22.58 -11.49
C GLU A 191 3.10 21.56 -10.40
N LEU A 192 4.26 21.73 -9.75
CA LEU A 192 4.69 20.95 -8.57
C LEU A 192 3.87 21.22 -7.30
N ARG A 193 3.23 22.39 -7.16
CA ARG A 193 2.32 22.65 -6.02
C ARG A 193 1.05 21.79 -6.05
N GLY A 194 0.77 21.10 -7.17
CA GLY A 194 -0.26 20.09 -7.30
C GLY A 194 0.26 18.65 -7.38
N ILE A 195 1.59 18.44 -7.29
CA ILE A 195 2.24 17.13 -7.28
C ILE A 195 2.54 16.77 -5.82
N SER A 196 1.48 16.41 -5.10
CA SER A 196 1.62 15.44 -4.01
C SER A 196 1.23 14.09 -4.58
N CYS A 197 1.93 13.02 -4.17
CA CYS A 197 1.31 11.70 -4.14
C CYS A 197 0.19 11.80 -3.10
N VAL A 198 -0.97 12.33 -3.51
CA VAL A 198 -2.18 12.42 -2.70
C VAL A 198 -2.87 11.06 -2.84
N PHE A 199 -3.24 10.35 -1.78
CA PHE A 199 -4.33 10.66 -0.83
C PHE A 199 -4.23 9.68 0.37
N PRO A 200 -4.85 9.95 1.55
CA PRO A 200 -6.07 10.75 1.70
C PRO A 200 -6.18 11.72 2.90
N PHE A 201 -6.83 12.85 2.64
CA PHE A 201 -8.12 13.21 3.23
C PHE A 201 -9.08 13.51 2.04
N MET A 202 -10.36 13.12 2.11
CA MET A 202 -11.39 13.32 1.06
C MET A 202 -11.47 14.79 0.55
N PRO A 203 -12.09 15.12 -0.61
CA PRO A 203 -12.50 14.33 -1.77
C PRO A 203 -11.81 14.86 -3.04
N TRP A 204 -10.67 14.30 -3.47
CA TRP A 204 -10.14 14.58 -4.83
C TRP A 204 -9.52 13.31 -5.42
N LYS A 205 -9.67 13.16 -6.74
CA LYS A 205 -9.44 11.93 -7.53
C LYS A 205 -8.25 12.12 -8.48
N LYS A 206 -7.01 12.00 -8.01
CA LYS A 206 -5.82 12.24 -8.83
C LYS A 206 -4.76 11.17 -8.60
N LEU A 207 -4.42 10.45 -9.66
CA LEU A 207 -3.36 9.43 -9.66
C LEU A 207 -2.30 9.83 -10.72
N ILE A 208 -1.01 9.72 -10.39
CA ILE A 208 0.11 9.99 -11.30
C ILE A 208 0.85 8.68 -11.56
N LEU A 209 1.06 8.31 -12.83
CA LEU A 209 1.81 7.12 -13.22
C LEU A 209 2.84 7.43 -14.30
N LYS A 210 4.01 6.81 -14.18
CA LYS A 210 5.06 6.80 -15.20
C LYS A 210 4.76 5.68 -16.20
N LYS A 211 4.68 6.04 -17.48
CA LYS A 211 4.75 5.10 -18.60
C LYS A 211 6.17 4.56 -18.73
#